data_AF-F4WPJ7-F1
#
_entry.id   AF-F4WPJ7-F1
#
_cell.length_a   1.000
_cell.length_b   1.000
_cell.length_c   1.000
_cell.angle_alpha   90.00
_cell.angle_beta   90.00
_cell.angle_gamma   90.00
#
_symmetry.space_group_name_H-M   'P 1'
#
loop_
_entity.id
_entity.type
_entity.pdbx_description
1 polymer ?
#
loop_
_entity_poly.entity_id
_entity_poly.type
_entity_poly.pdbx_seq_one_letter_code
_entity_poly.pdbx_strand_id
1 'polypeptide(L)' 'MKDENNGAIMTEFIELRAKMYALRVVGKSDTKRIKGIKKNVVAKTITFDDYARCLNDATVQSRRQSCIRSTL' A
#
# COMPACT_ATOMS: atom_id res chain seq x y z
N MET A 1 -13.48 16.95 13.67
CA MET A 1 -12.85 15.65 13.34
C MET A 1 -13.47 15.18 12.04
N LYS A 2 -12.68 14.70 11.06
CA LYS A 2 -13.19 14.21 9.78
C LYS A 2 -13.16 12.68 9.80
N ASP A 3 -14.08 12.07 9.08
CA ASP A 3 -14.09 10.63 8.85
C ASP A 3 -13.50 10.33 7.47
N GLU A 4 -12.32 9.73 7.43
CA GLU A 4 -11.59 9.37 6.21
C GLU A 4 -12.21 8.18 5.47
N ASN A 5 -12.96 7.33 6.17
CA ASN A 5 -13.53 6.11 5.63
C ASN A 5 -15.03 6.24 5.32
N ASN A 6 -15.64 7.42 5.46
CA ASN A 6 -17.04 7.69 5.14
C ASN A 6 -17.99 6.66 5.78
N GLY A 7 -17.83 6.39 7.08
CA GLY A 7 -18.63 5.48 7.88
C GLY A 7 -18.26 4.01 7.73
N ALA A 8 -17.31 3.68 6.84
CA ALA A 8 -16.88 2.30 6.64
C ALA A 8 -15.86 1.87 7.70
N ILE A 9 -16.07 0.68 8.26
CA ILE A 9 -15.24 0.12 9.33
C ILE A 9 -13.91 -0.33 8.74
N MET A 10 -12.80 0.17 9.30
CA MET A 10 -11.47 -0.36 9.06
C MET A 10 -11.29 -1.65 9.86
N THR A 11 -11.00 -2.76 9.19
CA THR A 11 -10.85 -4.07 9.82
C THR A 11 -9.41 -4.40 10.13
N GLU A 12 -8.49 -4.01 9.25
CA GLU A 12 -7.07 -4.32 9.38
C GLU A 12 -6.24 -3.12 8.93
N PHE A 13 -5.14 -2.88 9.65
CA PHE A 13 -4.19 -1.83 9.35
C PHE A 13 -2.77 -2.36 9.54
N ILE A 14 -1.91 -2.11 8.56
CA ILE A 14 -0.49 -2.47 8.60
C ILE A 14 0.32 -1.22 8.26
N GLU A 15 1.25 -0.86 9.14
CA GLU A 15 2.21 0.21 8.92
C GLU A 15 3.63 -0.34 9.05
N LEU A 16 4.43 -0.14 8.00
CA LEU A 16 5.85 -0.52 7.99
C LEU A 16 6.77 0.67 8.25
N ARG A 17 6.34 1.86 7.81
CA ARG A 17 7.07 3.14 7.90
C ARG A 17 6.10 4.29 7.62
N ALA A 18 6.45 5.49 8.04
CA ALA A 18 5.83 6.73 7.57
C ALA A 18 5.59 6.75 6.04
N LYS A 19 4.32 6.92 5.65
CA LYS A 19 3.84 6.91 4.25
C LYS A 19 4.05 5.56 3.53
N MET A 20 4.14 4.46 4.27
CA MET A 20 4.19 3.09 3.79
C MET A 20 3.24 2.21 4.64
N TYR A 21 2.02 2.03 4.16
CA TYR A 21 0.96 1.37 4.90
C TYR A 21 -0.08 0.73 3.97
N ALA A 22 -0.86 -0.19 4.53
CA ALA A 22 -2.02 -0.80 3.90
C ALA A 22 -3.19 -0.88 4.89
N LEU A 23 -4.41 -0.71 4.39
CA LEU A 23 -5.64 -0.82 5.18
C LEU A 23 -6.71 -1.59 4.42
N ARG A 24 -7.46 -2.41 5.16
CA ARG A 24 -8.69 -3.07 4.72
C ARG A 24 -9.88 -2.40 5.38
N VAL A 25 -10.87 -2.10 4.54
CA VAL A 25 -12.09 -1.40 4.96
C VAL A 25 -13.26 -2.15 4.37
N VAL A 26 -14.29 -2.39 5.18
CA VAL A 26 -15.50 -3.09 4.75
C VAL A 26 -16.13 -2.38 3.55
N GLY A 27 -16.41 -3.13 2.48
CA GLY A 27 -17.04 -2.61 1.27
C GLY A 27 -16.13 -1.72 0.40
N LYS A 28 -14.82 -1.70 0.65
CA LYS A 28 -13.84 -0.96 -0.15
C LYS A 28 -12.67 -1.85 -0.56
N SER A 29 -12.00 -1.48 -1.64
CA SER A 29 -10.74 -2.10 -2.03
C SER A 29 -9.61 -1.69 -1.08
N ASP A 30 -8.63 -2.58 -0.93
CA ASP A 30 -7.44 -2.35 -0.11
C ASP A 30 -6.78 -1.03 -0.51
N THR A 31 -6.65 -0.12 0.45
CA THR A 31 -5.90 1.11 0.24
C THR A 31 -4.45 0.86 0.63
N LYS A 32 -3.56 1.07 -0.34
CA LYS A 32 -2.13 0.76 -0.23
C LYS A 32 -1.32 2.02 -0.56
N ARG A 33 -0.34 2.34 0.27
CA ARG A 33 0.53 3.50 0.11
C ARG A 33 1.98 3.07 0.23
N ILE A 34 2.80 3.40 -0.77
CA ILE A 34 4.25 3.28 -0.69
C ILE A 34 4.88 4.59 -1.15
N LYS A 35 5.65 5.23 -0.27
CA LYS A 35 6.39 6.46 -0.59
C LYS A 35 7.41 6.20 -1.71
N GLY A 36 7.39 7.04 -2.74
CA GLY A 36 8.37 7.01 -3.84
C GLY A 36 8.06 6.03 -4.97
N ILE A 37 7.01 5.21 -4.84
CA ILE A 37 6.56 4.28 -5.89
C ILE A 37 5.33 4.84 -6.59
N LYS A 38 5.24 4.63 -7.91
CA LYS A 38 4.09 5.07 -8.72
C LYS A 38 2.81 4.42 -8.22
N LYS A 39 1.74 5.21 -8.07
CA LYS A 39 0.42 4.72 -7.62
C LYS A 39 -0.09 3.52 -8.43
N ASN A 40 0.07 3.55 -9.75
CA ASN A 40 -0.38 2.46 -10.64
C ASN A 40 0.36 1.13 -10.37
N VAL A 41 1.66 1.20 -10.04
CA VAL A 41 2.44 0.01 -9.67
C VAL A 41 1.91 -0.55 -8.36
N VAL A 42 1.75 0.29 -7.33
CA VAL A 42 1.19 -0.13 -6.03
C VAL A 42 -0.21 -0.72 -6.18
N ALA A 43 -1.07 -0.13 -7.03
CA ALA A 43 -2.42 -0.61 -7.24
C ALA A 43 -2.44 -2.02 -7.89
N LYS A 44 -1.58 -2.25 -8.90
CA LYS A 44 -1.63 -3.45 -9.74
C LYS A 44 -0.75 -4.61 -9.26
N THR A 45 0.37 -4.36 -8.59
CA THR A 45 1.40 -5.38 -8.34
C THR A 45 1.71 -5.65 -6.88
N ILE A 46 1.20 -4.81 -5.97
CA ILE A 46 1.36 -4.97 -4.53
C ILE A 46 0.01 -5.32 -3.93
N THR A 47 -0.07 -6.33 -3.08
CA THR A 47 -1.28 -6.72 -2.35
C THR A 47 -1.20 -6.32 -0.88
N PHE A 48 -2.31 -6.40 -0.14
CA PHE A 48 -2.28 -6.24 1.32
C PHE A 48 -1.41 -7.33 1.98
N ASP A 49 -1.51 -8.56 1.50
CA ASP A 49 -0.76 -9.70 2.04
C ASP A 49 0.76 -9.56 1.84
N ASP A 50 1.22 -8.84 0.81
CA ASP A 50 2.63 -8.48 0.68
C ASP A 50 3.12 -7.67 1.90
N TYR A 51 2.30 -6.75 2.43
CA TYR A 51 2.64 -6.01 3.65
C TYR A 51 2.62 -6.93 4.88
N ALA A 52 1.63 -7.82 4.98
CA ALA A 52 1.53 -8.78 6.09
C ALA A 52 2.74 -9.72 6.13
N ARG A 53 3.20 -10.23 4.98
CA ARG A 53 4.42 -11.04 4.89
C ARG A 53 5.69 -10.27 5.24
N CYS A 54 5.81 -9.02 4.79
CA CYS A 54 6.94 -8.17 5.17
C CYS A 54 6.96 -7.92 6.69
N LEU A 55 5.79 -7.70 7.30
CA LEU A 55 5.68 -7.41 8.73
C LEU A 55 5.98 -8.65 9.59
N ASN A 56 5.38 -9.79 9.26
CA ASN A 56 5.46 -11.00 10.10
C ASN A 56 6.74 -11.79 9.88
N ASP A 57 7.19 -11.92 8.63
CA ASP A 57 8.29 -12.81 8.26
C ASP A 57 9.62 -12.06 8.04
N ALA A 58 9.63 -10.73 8.25
CA ALA A 58 10.76 -9.85 7.93
C ALA A 58 11.28 -10.04 6.48
N THR A 59 10.38 -10.37 5.55
CA THR A 59 10.75 -10.68 4.16
C THR A 59 10.96 -9.40 3.34
N VAL A 60 11.96 -9.43 2.46
CA VAL A 60 12.21 -8.33 1.52
C VAL A 60 11.43 -8.59 0.23
N GLN A 61 10.48 -7.71 -0.08
CA GLN A 61 9.73 -7.74 -1.34
C GLN A 61 10.27 -6.69 -2.32
N SER A 62 10.54 -7.12 -3.56
CA SER A 62 10.93 -6.22 -4.65
C SER A 62 9.98 -6.38 -5.85
N ARG A 63 9.78 -5.29 -6.60
CA ARG A 63 8.98 -5.27 -7.83
C ARG A 63 9.64 -4.36 -8.88
N ARG A 64 9.59 -4.78 -10.14
CA ARG A 64 10.01 -3.94 -11.27
C ARG A 64 8.95 -2.87 -11.56
N GLN A 65 9.39 -1.64 -11.80
CA GLN A 65 8.54 -0.59 -12.35
C GLN A 65 9.17 0.00 -13.61
N SER A 66 8.37 0.17 -14.65
CA SER A 66 8.80 0.87 -15.86
C SER A 66 8.62 2.38 -15.67
N CYS A 67 9.72 3.11 -15.89
CA CYS A 67 9.77 4.55 -15.76
C CYS A 67 10.27 5.17 -17.05
N ILE A 68 9.41 5.98 -17.69
CA ILE A 68 9.85 6.95 -18.68
C ILE A 68 10.46 8.11 -17.90
N ARG A 69 11.72 8.43 -18.19
CA ARG A 69 12.42 9.60 -17.62
C ARG A 69 12.98 10.39 -18.79
N SER A 70 12.86 11.71 -18.73
CA SER A 70 13.59 12.59 -19.64
C SER A 70 15.08 12.46 -19.31
N THR A 71 15.87 12.11 -20.32
CA THR A 71 17.32 12.25 -20.31
C THR A 71 17.62 13.64 -20.86
N LEU A 72 17.97 14.55 -19.96
CA LEU A 72 18.67 15.80 -20.26
C LEU A 72 20.14 15.60 -19.92
#